data_AF-A0A1G6UE73-F1
#
_entry.id   AF-A0A1G6UE73-F1
#
_cell.length_a   1.000
_cell.length_b   1.000
_cell.length_c   1.000
_cell.angle_alpha   90.00
_cell.angle_beta   90.00
_cell.angle_gamma   90.00
#
_symmetry.space_group_name_H-M   'P 1'
#
loop_
_entity.id
_entity.type
_entity.pdbx_description
1 polymer ?
#
loop_
_entity_poly.entity_id
_entity_poly.type
_entity_poly.pdbx_seq_one_letter_code
_entity_poly.pdbx_strand_id
1 'polypeptide(L)'
;MTKFCYAAALFIDVSMSPGTTTSISRTAAEHHGPPTSAISRFQQYWQCNVPPAWALLAVILPIPRFRVVDHVDPTEVIALSQFASGRISDLALPDPTLAQSRKMEFFEDNPVSMTSESVLRDASRVTRLENVGEQQFQGRLRAWLEIADAEDDRTELGRAMIRQLCVRFVSTRLRFTDLISRNPQILDETIEAPIVIVGPFRSGTTHLVNLLAADSRLRSLPLWESYEPIRASNLQVDEDMRIRRETGARAWHELHEMLPMLRAMRPVEPDHVHEDVELFGPDFGLLRWETLAIVRPWPDVSMSHADQLPHYIFMRDMLKALQWQRGPRRWVLKAPHHAEHLDVLMKVFPDATVVVTYRDPLAIVSSVATLAAYLSRLEYRAVDLEVLGEYWMDRIDRLLRGGMNGARFVPERQLVEVDFQDFMIHKLDVVRKVYESADLEIHLTQLERMNSYLSGHPRKKDGQIVYDLARDFNIAPVDLRERFSYYYERYPGVNV
;
A
#
# COMPACT_ATOMS: atom_id res chain seq x y z
N MET A 1 34.65 -34.11 15.33
CA MET A 1 34.41 -35.46 14.79
C MET A 1 32.93 -35.54 14.44
N THR A 2 32.57 -35.23 13.19
CA THR A 2 32.18 -36.16 12.10
C THR A 2 30.65 -36.15 12.00
N LYS A 3 30.04 -35.39 11.06
CA LYS A 3 29.55 -35.83 9.72
C LYS A 3 28.72 -37.14 9.80
N PHE A 4 27.49 -37.27 9.27
CA PHE A 4 27.10 -37.12 7.86
C PHE A 4 25.56 -37.23 7.68
N CYS A 5 25.05 -36.58 6.63
CA CYS A 5 23.74 -36.73 5.99
C CYS A 5 23.55 -38.10 5.28
N TYR A 6 22.32 -38.55 4.95
CA TYR A 6 21.68 -38.39 3.61
C TYR A 6 20.36 -39.17 3.40
N ALA A 7 19.52 -38.60 2.50
CA ALA A 7 18.54 -39.15 1.54
C ALA A 7 17.30 -39.92 2.06
N ALA A 8 16.06 -39.49 1.79
CA ALA A 8 15.33 -39.33 0.51
C ALA A 8 14.70 -40.63 -0.01
N ALA A 9 13.36 -40.61 -0.17
CA ALA A 9 12.62 -41.55 -1.01
C ALA A 9 11.52 -40.78 -1.76
N LEU A 10 11.75 -40.55 -3.05
CA LEU A 10 10.71 -40.31 -4.05
C LEU A 10 10.01 -41.65 -4.35
N PHE A 11 8.69 -41.64 -4.51
CA PHE A 11 8.00 -42.64 -5.32
C PHE A 11 7.83 -42.10 -6.74
N ILE A 12 8.41 -42.81 -7.70
CA ILE A 12 8.08 -42.74 -9.13
C ILE A 12 7.18 -43.95 -9.39
N ASP A 13 6.00 -43.70 -9.95
CA ASP A 13 5.15 -44.72 -10.53
C ASP A 13 5.64 -45.03 -11.95
N VAL A 14 6.03 -46.29 -12.19
CA VAL A 14 6.42 -46.82 -13.50
C VAL A 14 5.44 -47.91 -13.85
N SER A 15 4.46 -47.59 -14.70
CA SER A 15 3.68 -48.59 -15.42
C SER A 15 4.50 -49.09 -16.62
N MET A 16 4.94 -50.34 -16.56
CA MET A 16 5.50 -51.06 -17.71
C MET A 16 4.38 -51.65 -18.58
N SER A 17 4.53 -51.49 -19.90
CA SER A 17 3.90 -52.33 -20.92
C SER A 17 4.98 -52.78 -21.92
N PRO A 18 5.02 -54.06 -22.35
CA PRO A 18 6.14 -54.61 -23.13
C PRO A 18 5.91 -54.51 -24.64
N GLY A 19 6.98 -54.29 -25.41
CA GLY A 19 6.93 -54.47 -26.86
C GLY A 19 8.18 -54.02 -27.62
N THR A 20 8.88 -55.01 -28.19
CA THR A 20 9.72 -54.96 -29.40
C THR A 20 11.08 -54.22 -29.38
N THR A 21 12.11 -55.02 -29.09
CA THR A 21 13.35 -55.22 -29.87
C THR A 21 13.69 -54.25 -31.00
N THR A 22 14.88 -53.63 -30.93
CA THR A 22 15.88 -53.75 -32.01
C THR A 22 17.29 -53.55 -31.45
N SER A 23 18.14 -54.56 -31.65
CA SER A 23 19.58 -54.57 -31.44
C SER A 23 20.32 -53.68 -32.44
N ILE A 24 21.50 -53.18 -32.07
CA ILE A 24 22.76 -53.44 -32.79
C ILE A 24 23.93 -53.10 -31.86
N SER A 25 24.95 -53.95 -31.94
CA SER A 25 26.13 -54.03 -31.10
C SER A 25 27.38 -53.65 -31.90
N ARG A 26 28.50 -53.52 -31.16
CA ARG A 26 29.91 -53.60 -31.59
C ARG A 26 30.48 -52.30 -32.20
N THR A 27 31.68 -51.84 -31.87
CA THR A 27 32.90 -52.60 -31.49
C THR A 27 33.90 -51.68 -30.76
N ALA A 28 34.64 -52.27 -29.82
CA ALA A 28 35.81 -51.70 -29.16
C ALA A 28 37.11 -52.22 -29.79
N ALA A 29 38.20 -51.43 -29.70
CA ALA A 29 39.61 -51.84 -29.60
C ALA A 29 40.44 -50.55 -29.37
N GLU A 30 40.80 -50.19 -28.13
CA GLU A 30 41.98 -50.62 -27.35
C GLU A 30 43.27 -49.83 -27.67
N HIS A 31 43.77 -49.04 -26.71
CA HIS A 31 45.15 -49.15 -26.20
C HIS A 31 45.35 -48.41 -24.86
N HIS A 32 46.29 -48.95 -24.06
CA HIS A 32 46.39 -48.93 -22.60
C HIS A 32 47.02 -47.69 -21.93
N GLY A 33 46.63 -47.41 -20.67
CA GLY A 33 47.35 -46.58 -19.66
C GLY A 33 46.47 -46.17 -18.46
N PRO A 34 46.95 -46.15 -17.19
CA PRO A 34 46.15 -46.39 -15.98
C PRO A 34 45.33 -45.19 -15.46
N PRO A 35 44.33 -45.39 -14.56
CA PRO A 35 43.34 -44.38 -14.24
C PRO A 35 43.93 -43.35 -13.29
N THR A 36 44.01 -42.09 -13.71
CA THR A 36 44.19 -40.97 -12.78
C THR A 36 42.92 -40.15 -12.82
N SER A 37 42.14 -40.30 -11.76
CA SER A 37 40.88 -39.60 -11.49
C SER A 37 40.99 -38.11 -11.75
N ALA A 38 39.98 -37.57 -12.43
CA ALA A 38 39.71 -36.15 -12.62
C ALA A 38 39.39 -35.46 -11.27
N ILE A 39 40.39 -35.33 -10.41
CA ILE A 39 40.39 -34.54 -9.19
C ILE A 39 41.71 -33.75 -9.18
N SER A 40 41.88 -32.79 -10.07
CA SER A 40 42.98 -31.82 -9.98
C SER A 40 42.80 -30.50 -10.76
N ARG A 41 41.57 -30.11 -11.15
CA ARG A 41 41.32 -28.76 -11.71
C ARG A 41 40.09 -28.04 -11.16
N PHE A 42 39.79 -28.19 -9.87
CA PHE A 42 38.73 -27.43 -9.21
C PHE A 42 39.04 -27.00 -7.77
N GLN A 43 40.32 -26.77 -7.45
CA GLN A 43 40.73 -26.21 -6.16
C GLN A 43 41.80 -25.15 -6.35
N GLN A 44 41.42 -23.97 -6.84
CA GLN A 44 42.21 -22.77 -6.59
C GLN A 44 41.43 -21.44 -6.71
N TYR A 45 40.15 -21.38 -6.31
CA TYR A 45 39.44 -20.09 -6.23
C TYR A 45 38.31 -19.99 -5.20
N TRP A 46 38.35 -20.76 -4.10
CA TRP A 46 37.40 -20.57 -2.99
C TRP A 46 38.09 -20.70 -1.64
N GLN A 47 38.78 -19.62 -1.26
CA GLN A 47 39.05 -19.26 0.13
C GLN A 47 38.76 -17.78 0.30
N CYS A 48 37.50 -17.44 0.56
CA CYS A 48 37.09 -16.22 1.26
C CYS A 48 35.80 -16.54 2.02
N ASN A 49 35.83 -16.25 3.33
CA ASN A 49 34.79 -16.54 4.31
C ASN A 49 33.42 -15.97 3.92
N VAL A 50 32.39 -16.83 3.88
CA VAL A 50 30.99 -16.42 3.98
C VAL A 50 30.29 -17.39 4.95
N PRO A 51 29.68 -16.91 6.06
CA PRO A 51 28.93 -17.77 6.97
C PRO A 51 27.63 -18.31 6.32
N PRO A 52 27.13 -19.49 6.74
CA PRO A 52 26.07 -20.24 6.06
C PRO A 52 24.63 -19.72 6.33
N ALA A 53 24.41 -18.40 6.27
CA ALA A 53 23.12 -17.76 6.55
C ALA A 53 22.38 -17.23 5.31
N TRP A 54 22.87 -17.49 4.09
CA TRP A 54 22.41 -16.77 2.89
C TRP A 54 21.54 -17.58 1.91
N ALA A 55 21.10 -18.79 2.28
CA ALA A 55 20.26 -19.63 1.43
C ALA A 55 18.74 -19.54 1.74
N LEU A 56 18.32 -18.74 2.72
CA LEU A 56 16.91 -18.59 3.15
C LEU A 56 16.35 -17.16 2.99
N LEU A 57 17.09 -16.28 2.31
CA LEU A 57 16.69 -14.89 2.01
C LEU A 57 15.71 -14.75 0.82
N ALA A 58 15.07 -15.85 0.40
CA ALA A 58 14.14 -15.87 -0.74
C ALA A 58 12.67 -15.62 -0.37
N VAL A 59 12.35 -15.32 0.90
CA VAL A 59 10.95 -15.20 1.38
C VAL A 59 10.52 -13.76 1.68
N ILE A 60 11.41 -12.75 1.61
CA ILE A 60 11.08 -11.36 2.04
C ILE A 60 11.49 -10.27 1.02
N LEU A 61 12.00 -10.62 -0.16
CA LEU A 61 12.39 -9.65 -1.20
C LEU A 61 11.63 -9.87 -2.52
N PRO A 62 10.94 -8.86 -3.09
CA PRO A 62 10.76 -8.81 -4.52
C PRO A 62 12.00 -8.15 -5.15
N ILE A 63 13.02 -8.94 -5.49
CA ILE A 63 14.12 -8.50 -6.38
C ILE A 63 14.38 -9.63 -7.40
N PRO A 64 14.56 -9.33 -8.70
CA PRO A 64 14.33 -10.29 -9.76
C PRO A 64 15.49 -11.26 -10.02
N ARG A 65 15.11 -12.39 -10.64
CA ARG A 65 15.90 -13.47 -11.27
C ARG A 65 16.08 -14.75 -10.46
N PHE A 66 14.98 -15.48 -10.31
CA PHE A 66 15.01 -16.91 -10.59
C PHE A 66 13.89 -17.24 -11.58
N ARG A 67 14.25 -17.95 -12.66
CA ARG A 67 13.30 -18.54 -13.60
C ARG A 67 12.71 -19.75 -12.89
N VAL A 68 11.55 -19.58 -12.25
CA VAL A 68 10.72 -20.71 -11.85
C VAL A 68 9.61 -20.79 -12.87
N VAL A 69 9.71 -21.81 -13.70
CA VAL A 69 8.63 -22.26 -14.57
C VAL A 69 7.64 -22.95 -13.64
N ASP A 70 6.48 -22.34 -13.42
CA ASP A 70 5.19 -22.92 -13.81
C ASP A 70 4.06 -21.94 -13.47
N HIS A 71 3.06 -21.91 -14.35
CA HIS A 71 1.84 -21.12 -14.26
C HIS A 71 1.23 -21.14 -12.86
N VAL A 72 1.10 -19.97 -12.22
CA VAL A 72 0.03 -19.79 -11.23
C VAL A 72 -1.23 -19.49 -12.02
N ASP A 73 -2.17 -20.43 -11.99
CA ASP A 73 -3.50 -20.23 -12.58
C ASP A 73 -4.23 -19.13 -11.77
N PRO A 74 -4.67 -18.02 -12.39
CA PRO A 74 -5.41 -16.97 -11.69
C PRO A 74 -6.74 -17.46 -11.07
N THR A 75 -7.19 -18.68 -11.37
CA THR A 75 -8.36 -19.30 -10.74
C THR A 75 -8.06 -20.04 -9.43
N GLU A 76 -6.80 -20.32 -9.08
CA GLU A 76 -6.42 -20.84 -7.75
C GLU A 76 -6.45 -19.75 -6.64
N VAL A 77 -6.78 -18.51 -7.01
CA VAL A 77 -7.07 -17.40 -6.07
C VAL A 77 -8.40 -17.61 -5.31
N ILE A 78 -9.15 -18.68 -5.60
CA ILE A 78 -10.47 -18.95 -5.00
C ILE A 78 -10.45 -20.29 -4.25
N ALA A 79 -9.75 -20.33 -3.12
CA ALA A 79 -9.96 -21.34 -2.08
C ALA A 79 -9.61 -20.84 -0.67
N LEU A 80 -9.97 -19.60 -0.33
CA LEU A 80 -10.17 -19.20 1.07
C LEU A 80 -11.67 -19.01 1.28
N SER A 81 -12.31 -20.13 1.61
CA SER A 81 -13.71 -20.27 1.95
C SER A 81 -14.12 -19.31 3.07
N GLN A 82 -15.17 -18.52 2.82
CA GLN A 82 -16.06 -17.88 3.80
C GLN A 82 -15.38 -17.29 5.05
N PHE A 83 -14.88 -16.06 4.96
CA PHE A 83 -14.57 -15.30 6.18
C PHE A 83 -15.88 -14.95 6.89
N ALA A 84 -16.00 -15.41 8.14
CA ALA A 84 -17.16 -15.15 8.97
C ALA A 84 -17.22 -13.65 9.30
N SER A 85 -18.41 -13.06 9.16
CA SER A 85 -18.70 -11.80 9.84
C SER A 85 -18.54 -12.04 11.34
N GLY A 86 -17.86 -11.14 12.06
CA GLY A 86 -17.47 -11.45 13.43
C GLY A 86 -16.87 -10.29 14.20
N ARG A 87 -16.78 -10.50 15.52
CA ARG A 87 -16.10 -9.62 16.46
C ARG A 87 -14.65 -10.06 16.59
N ILE A 88 -13.76 -9.09 16.78
CA ILE A 88 -12.34 -9.35 17.08
C ILE A 88 -12.19 -9.37 18.59
N SER A 89 -11.88 -10.53 19.16
CA SER A 89 -11.79 -10.70 20.61
C SER A 89 -10.41 -10.41 21.19
N ASP A 90 -9.39 -10.29 20.34
CA ASP A 90 -7.96 -10.20 20.68
C ASP A 90 -7.35 -8.83 20.30
N LEU A 91 -8.13 -7.74 20.27
CA LEU A 91 -7.60 -6.43 19.85
C LEU A 91 -6.49 -5.90 20.77
N ALA A 92 -6.63 -6.04 22.09
CA ALA A 92 -5.66 -5.53 23.07
C ALA A 92 -4.44 -6.45 23.23
N LEU A 93 -4.68 -7.76 23.20
CA LEU A 93 -3.68 -8.81 23.33
C LEU A 93 -3.81 -9.74 22.13
N PRO A 94 -3.15 -9.40 21.00
CA PRO A 94 -3.28 -10.16 19.77
C PRO A 94 -2.87 -11.62 19.92
N ASP A 95 -3.68 -12.52 19.37
CA ASP A 95 -3.30 -13.92 19.14
C ASP A 95 -2.72 -14.02 17.71
N PRO A 96 -1.39 -14.13 17.57
CA PRO A 96 -0.76 -14.05 16.26
C PRO A 96 -1.10 -15.27 15.40
N THR A 97 -1.41 -15.05 14.12
CA THR A 97 -1.52 -16.13 13.15
C THR A 97 -0.18 -16.86 13.02
N LEU A 98 -0.20 -18.10 12.50
CA LEU A 98 1.05 -18.83 12.24
C LEU A 98 2.02 -18.05 11.34
N ALA A 99 1.50 -17.29 10.37
CA ALA A 99 2.31 -16.43 9.51
C ALA A 99 2.95 -15.27 10.30
N GLN A 100 2.20 -14.66 11.23
CA GLN A 100 2.71 -13.62 12.13
C GLN A 100 3.80 -14.17 13.05
N SER A 101 3.53 -15.28 13.75
CA SER A 101 4.48 -15.87 14.70
C SER A 101 5.82 -16.23 14.05
N ARG A 102 5.79 -16.82 12.84
CA ARG A 102 7.01 -17.14 12.08
C ARG A 102 7.81 -15.89 11.71
N LYS A 103 7.14 -14.83 11.27
CA LYS A 103 7.81 -13.55 10.91
C LYS A 103 8.34 -12.84 12.15
N MET A 104 7.60 -12.87 13.27
CA MET A 104 8.06 -12.35 14.56
C MET A 104 9.34 -13.04 14.99
N GLU A 105 9.34 -14.38 15.12
CA GLU A 105 10.52 -15.17 15.49
C GLU A 105 11.73 -14.87 14.59
N PHE A 106 11.53 -14.82 13.27
CA PHE A 106 12.60 -14.49 12.33
C PHE A 106 13.23 -13.12 12.60
N PHE A 107 12.44 -12.07 12.82
CA PHE A 107 12.98 -10.72 13.03
C PHE A 107 13.54 -10.51 14.43
N GLU A 108 13.04 -11.20 15.45
CA GLU A 108 13.69 -11.22 16.78
C GLU A 108 15.12 -11.78 16.68
N ASP A 109 15.33 -12.83 15.86
CA ASP A 109 16.66 -13.38 15.59
C ASP A 109 17.50 -12.53 14.61
N ASN A 110 16.85 -11.63 13.86
CA ASN A 110 17.48 -10.83 12.81
C ASN A 110 17.05 -9.35 12.89
N PRO A 111 17.43 -8.65 13.96
CA PRO A 111 17.02 -7.28 14.19
C PRO A 111 17.54 -6.36 13.08
N VAL A 112 16.76 -5.33 12.75
CA VAL A 112 17.08 -4.40 11.66
C VAL A 112 17.69 -3.10 12.18
N SER A 113 18.59 -2.48 11.39
CA SER A 113 19.11 -1.15 11.70
C SER A 113 18.13 -0.06 11.26
N MET A 114 17.70 0.78 12.20
CA MET A 114 16.78 1.90 11.99
C MET A 114 17.52 3.23 11.75
N THR A 115 18.60 3.19 10.95
CA THR A 115 19.39 4.39 10.62
C THR A 115 19.16 4.85 9.19
N SER A 116 19.19 6.18 8.96
CA SER A 116 19.05 6.78 7.63
C SER A 116 20.08 6.23 6.64
N GLU A 117 21.31 6.03 7.11
CA GLU A 117 22.46 5.52 6.36
C GLU A 117 22.20 4.09 5.88
N SER A 118 21.64 3.23 6.75
CA SER A 118 21.32 1.86 6.37
C SER A 118 20.19 1.80 5.34
N VAL A 119 19.19 2.67 5.46
CA VAL A 119 18.05 2.75 4.54
C VAL A 119 18.51 3.27 3.18
N LEU A 120 19.30 4.35 3.16
CA LEU A 120 19.88 4.92 1.94
C LEU A 120 20.76 3.90 1.23
N ARG A 121 21.65 3.21 1.96
CA ARG A 121 22.51 2.16 1.40
C ARG A 121 21.70 1.04 0.75
N ASP A 122 20.65 0.56 1.41
CA ASP A 122 19.81 -0.50 0.85
C ASP A 122 19.02 -0.02 -0.37
N ALA A 123 18.42 1.16 -0.31
CA ALA A 123 17.72 1.74 -1.45
C ALA A 123 18.66 1.95 -2.65
N SER A 124 19.89 2.43 -2.42
CA SER A 124 20.92 2.56 -3.44
C SER A 124 21.36 1.21 -4.01
N ARG A 125 21.49 0.18 -3.18
CA ARG A 125 21.82 -1.18 -3.65
C ARG A 125 20.72 -1.75 -4.54
N VAL A 126 19.46 -1.54 -4.18
CA VAL A 126 18.28 -2.03 -4.94
C VAL A 126 18.14 -1.30 -6.27
N THR A 127 18.32 0.01 -6.26
CA THR A 127 18.09 0.87 -7.45
C THR A 127 19.34 1.03 -8.32
N ARG A 128 20.53 0.83 -7.77
CA ARG A 128 21.84 1.20 -8.34
C ARG A 128 21.97 2.71 -8.60
N LEU A 129 21.31 3.51 -7.78
CA LEU A 129 21.29 4.97 -7.84
C LEU A 129 21.72 5.58 -6.49
N GLU A 130 22.38 6.73 -6.52
CA GLU A 130 22.88 7.40 -5.31
C GLU A 130 22.33 8.84 -5.16
N ASN A 131 21.87 9.46 -6.25
CA ASN A 131 21.35 10.82 -6.20
C ASN A 131 19.91 10.85 -5.69
N VAL A 132 19.77 11.29 -4.45
CA VAL A 132 18.50 11.43 -3.73
C VAL A 132 17.88 12.84 -3.85
N GLY A 133 18.50 13.76 -4.58
CA GLY A 133 17.98 15.12 -4.76
C GLY A 133 18.16 16.01 -3.52
N GLU A 134 17.15 16.83 -3.21
CA GLU A 134 17.23 17.89 -2.18
C GLU A 134 17.64 17.38 -0.78
N GLN A 135 18.64 17.99 -0.15
CA GLN A 135 19.18 17.52 1.13
C GLN A 135 18.16 17.51 2.30
N GLN A 136 17.11 18.34 2.24
CA GLN A 136 16.13 18.47 3.33
C GLN A 136 15.33 17.17 3.59
N PHE A 137 15.15 16.29 2.59
CA PHE A 137 14.45 15.02 2.83
C PHE A 137 15.21 14.12 3.82
N GLN A 138 16.55 14.19 3.84
CA GLN A 138 17.35 13.33 4.72
C GLN A 138 17.08 13.63 6.20
N GLY A 139 16.86 14.91 6.53
CA GLY A 139 16.45 15.32 7.87
C GLY A 139 15.10 14.73 8.27
N ARG A 140 14.11 14.75 7.35
CA ARG A 140 12.78 14.16 7.59
C ARG A 140 12.82 12.64 7.72
N LEU A 141 13.59 11.95 6.88
CA LEU A 141 13.83 10.50 6.99
C LEU A 141 14.46 10.15 8.34
N ARG A 142 15.50 10.89 8.75
CA ARG A 142 16.17 10.65 10.03
C ARG A 142 15.21 10.85 11.21
N ALA A 143 14.50 11.98 11.24
CA ALA A 143 13.53 12.26 12.29
C ALA A 143 12.45 11.17 12.38
N TRP A 144 11.92 10.72 11.23
CA TRP A 144 10.95 9.64 11.19
C TRP A 144 11.50 8.32 11.77
N LEU A 145 12.71 7.93 11.38
CA LEU A 145 13.35 6.73 11.90
C LEU A 145 13.64 6.84 13.40
N GLU A 146 14.12 7.99 13.88
CA GLU A 146 14.34 8.24 15.30
C GLU A 146 13.05 8.12 16.11
N ILE A 147 11.94 8.71 15.63
CA ILE A 147 10.62 8.62 16.28
C ILE A 147 10.13 7.17 16.29
N ALA A 148 10.25 6.45 15.17
CA ALA A 148 9.85 5.05 15.07
C ALA A 148 10.69 4.11 15.95
N ASP A 149 11.98 4.42 16.12
CA ASP A 149 12.95 3.58 16.87
C ASP A 149 12.95 3.85 18.37
N ALA A 150 12.41 4.99 18.81
CA ALA A 150 12.30 5.36 20.23
C ALA A 150 11.20 4.59 20.99
N GLU A 151 10.43 3.73 20.31
CA GLU A 151 9.32 2.98 20.87
C GLU A 151 9.76 1.64 21.44
N ASP A 152 9.97 1.57 22.75
CA ASP A 152 10.48 0.39 23.46
C ASP A 152 9.60 -0.85 23.30
N ASP A 153 8.28 -0.69 23.15
CA ASP A 153 7.32 -1.79 23.03
C ASP A 153 7.15 -2.33 21.60
N ARG A 154 7.82 -1.70 20.62
CA ARG A 154 7.74 -2.11 19.21
C ARG A 154 8.55 -3.39 19.00
N THR A 155 7.94 -4.38 18.37
CA THR A 155 8.59 -5.64 18.00
C THR A 155 9.62 -5.44 16.88
N GLU A 156 10.56 -6.38 16.76
CA GLU A 156 11.51 -6.37 15.64
C GLU A 156 10.82 -6.55 14.28
N LEU A 157 9.69 -7.26 14.22
CA LEU A 157 8.83 -7.29 13.04
C LEU A 157 8.31 -5.89 12.68
N GLY A 158 7.81 -5.15 13.67
CA GLY A 158 7.36 -3.76 13.49
C GLY A 158 8.46 -2.84 12.97
N ARG A 159 9.67 -2.94 13.56
CA ARG A 159 10.86 -2.20 13.09
C ARG A 159 11.20 -2.56 11.65
N ALA A 160 11.21 -3.85 11.32
CA ALA A 160 11.47 -4.33 9.96
C ALA A 160 10.45 -3.81 8.94
N MET A 161 9.16 -3.77 9.29
CA MET A 161 8.11 -3.26 8.41
C MET A 161 8.26 -1.76 8.12
N ILE A 162 8.49 -0.93 9.16
CA ILE A 162 8.73 0.51 8.97
C ILE A 162 9.98 0.74 8.14
N ARG A 163 11.06 0.01 8.46
CA ARG A 163 12.31 0.12 7.70
C ARG A 163 12.11 -0.21 6.24
N GLN A 164 11.41 -1.31 5.93
CA GLN A 164 11.15 -1.73 4.56
C GLN A 164 10.32 -0.69 3.80
N LEU A 165 9.36 -0.06 4.47
CA LEU A 165 8.59 1.04 3.92
C LEU A 165 9.47 2.27 3.61
N CYS A 166 10.40 2.61 4.50
CA CYS A 166 11.38 3.67 4.27
C CYS A 166 12.28 3.36 3.07
N VAL A 167 12.81 2.13 2.98
CA VAL A 167 13.65 1.68 1.85
C VAL A 167 12.87 1.77 0.53
N ARG A 168 11.58 1.40 0.52
CA ARG A 168 10.71 1.53 -0.66
C ARG A 168 10.58 2.99 -1.08
N PHE A 169 10.25 3.90 -0.16
CA PHE A 169 10.08 5.30 -0.50
C PHE A 169 11.37 6.01 -0.93
N VAL A 170 12.50 5.71 -0.27
CA VAL A 170 13.81 6.21 -0.73
C VAL A 170 14.16 5.64 -2.10
N SER A 171 13.86 4.37 -2.37
CA SER A 171 14.07 3.79 -3.71
C SER A 171 13.24 4.50 -4.77
N THR A 172 11.98 4.82 -4.46
CA THR A 172 11.12 5.63 -5.34
C THR A 172 11.70 7.03 -5.56
N ARG A 173 12.20 7.69 -4.50
CA ARG A 173 12.84 9.01 -4.61
C ARG A 173 14.08 9.00 -5.50
N LEU A 174 14.94 7.98 -5.35
CA LEU A 174 16.12 7.77 -6.19
C LEU A 174 15.71 7.63 -7.66
N ARG A 175 14.73 6.76 -7.96
CA ARG A 175 14.22 6.55 -9.33
C ARG A 175 13.60 7.82 -9.91
N PHE A 176 12.82 8.56 -9.11
CA PHE A 176 12.21 9.82 -9.53
C PHE A 176 13.26 10.88 -9.85
N THR A 177 14.24 11.05 -8.96
CA THR A 177 15.33 12.03 -9.14
C THR A 177 16.13 11.72 -10.41
N ASP A 178 16.45 10.44 -10.65
CA ASP A 178 17.13 10.01 -11.88
C ASP A 178 16.26 10.25 -13.13
N LEU A 179 14.96 9.93 -13.07
CA LEU A 179 14.03 10.15 -14.18
C LEU A 179 13.98 11.64 -14.58
N ILE A 180 13.77 12.52 -13.60
CA ILE A 180 13.68 13.98 -13.81
C ILE A 180 15.02 14.54 -14.27
N SER A 181 16.15 14.08 -13.71
CA SER A 181 17.48 14.53 -14.14
C SER A 181 17.75 14.22 -15.61
N ARG A 182 17.26 13.06 -16.10
CA ARG A 182 17.39 12.66 -17.51
C ARG A 182 16.34 13.29 -18.42
N ASN A 183 15.22 13.75 -17.87
CA ASN A 183 14.05 14.24 -18.62
C ASN A 183 13.41 15.43 -17.89
N PRO A 184 14.10 16.58 -17.79
CA PRO A 184 13.60 17.73 -17.03
C PRO A 184 12.26 18.26 -17.56
N GLN A 185 11.98 18.08 -18.86
CA GLN A 185 10.73 18.48 -19.50
C GLN A 185 9.48 17.77 -18.93
N ILE A 186 9.63 16.70 -18.16
CA ILE A 186 8.51 16.08 -17.43
C ILE A 186 7.86 17.09 -16.48
N LEU A 187 8.65 18.00 -15.90
CA LEU A 187 8.12 19.02 -14.99
C LEU A 187 7.30 20.09 -15.73
N ASP A 188 7.35 20.15 -17.06
CA ASP A 188 6.52 21.04 -17.88
C ASP A 188 5.13 20.47 -18.17
N GLU A 189 4.89 19.18 -17.88
CA GLU A 189 3.56 18.56 -18.02
C GLU A 189 2.52 19.34 -17.22
N THR A 190 1.30 19.44 -17.75
CA THR A 190 0.16 20.08 -17.08
C THR A 190 -0.80 19.00 -16.59
N ILE A 191 -1.23 19.13 -15.33
CA ILE A 191 -2.31 18.33 -14.76
C ILE A 191 -3.59 19.14 -14.97
N GLU A 192 -4.47 18.66 -15.85
CA GLU A 192 -5.62 19.42 -16.34
C GLU A 192 -6.87 19.12 -15.51
N ALA A 193 -7.33 20.08 -14.72
CA ALA A 193 -8.57 20.05 -13.93
C ALA A 193 -8.84 18.70 -13.24
N PRO A 194 -8.00 18.29 -12.26
CA PRO A 194 -8.15 17.01 -11.61
C PRO A 194 -9.43 16.96 -10.77
N ILE A 195 -10.05 15.79 -10.69
CA ILE A 195 -11.13 15.50 -9.75
C ILE A 195 -10.50 14.93 -8.49
N VAL A 196 -10.60 15.63 -7.36
CA VAL A 196 -10.00 15.22 -6.08
C VAL A 196 -11.09 14.91 -5.09
N ILE A 197 -11.20 13.64 -4.70
CA ILE A 197 -12.17 13.18 -3.72
C ILE A 197 -11.55 13.28 -2.34
N VAL A 198 -12.27 13.96 -1.44
CA VAL A 198 -11.85 14.31 -0.10
C VAL A 198 -12.92 13.84 0.86
N GLY A 199 -12.51 13.28 1.99
CA GLY A 199 -13.47 12.89 3.01
C GLY A 199 -12.90 11.84 3.96
N PRO A 200 -13.60 11.61 5.09
CA PRO A 200 -13.11 10.70 6.11
C PRO A 200 -13.08 9.27 5.60
N PHE A 201 -12.27 8.44 6.26
CA PHE A 201 -12.29 7.00 6.07
C PHE A 201 -13.74 6.49 6.12
N ARG A 202 -14.04 5.46 5.33
CA ARG A 202 -15.37 4.80 5.31
C ARG A 202 -16.53 5.66 4.81
N SER A 203 -16.31 6.84 4.23
CA SER A 203 -17.38 7.67 3.63
C SER A 203 -17.67 7.35 2.15
N GLY A 204 -17.34 6.14 1.69
CA GLY A 204 -17.64 5.71 0.31
C GLY A 204 -16.65 6.21 -0.75
N THR A 205 -15.63 6.98 -0.36
CA THR A 205 -14.61 7.53 -1.27
C THR A 205 -13.93 6.48 -2.16
N THR A 206 -13.59 5.31 -1.62
CA THR A 206 -13.02 4.20 -2.41
C THR A 206 -13.98 3.73 -3.51
N HIS A 207 -15.27 3.66 -3.22
CA HIS A 207 -16.25 3.25 -4.22
C HIS A 207 -16.45 4.34 -5.28
N LEU A 208 -16.52 5.60 -4.86
CA LEU A 208 -16.66 6.75 -5.77
C LEU A 208 -15.45 6.90 -6.71
N VAL A 209 -14.22 6.81 -6.18
CA VAL A 209 -13.01 6.96 -6.98
C VAL A 209 -12.89 5.87 -8.05
N ASN A 210 -13.24 4.61 -7.72
CA ASN A 210 -13.20 3.51 -8.67
C ASN A 210 -14.35 3.61 -9.71
N LEU A 211 -15.53 4.09 -9.29
CA LEU A 211 -16.65 4.35 -10.20
C LEU A 211 -16.29 5.42 -11.23
N LEU A 212 -15.66 6.53 -10.81
CA LEU A 212 -15.18 7.57 -11.71
C LEU A 212 -14.03 7.06 -12.59
N ALA A 213 -13.10 6.29 -12.03
CA ALA A 213 -11.97 5.70 -12.77
C ALA A 213 -12.40 4.67 -13.83
N ALA A 214 -13.67 4.24 -13.87
CA ALA A 214 -14.20 3.44 -14.96
C ALA A 214 -14.26 4.23 -16.29
N ASP A 215 -14.22 5.57 -16.25
CA ASP A 215 -14.04 6.41 -17.44
C ASP A 215 -12.57 6.46 -17.85
N SER A 216 -12.24 5.85 -18.99
CA SER A 216 -10.87 5.80 -19.51
C SER A 216 -10.28 7.17 -19.90
N ARG A 217 -11.08 8.25 -19.90
CA ARG A 217 -10.60 9.63 -20.06
C ARG A 217 -9.95 10.17 -18.79
N LEU A 218 -10.19 9.53 -17.64
CA LEU A 218 -9.63 9.90 -16.35
C LEU A 218 -8.45 8.99 -16.00
N ARG A 219 -7.37 9.59 -15.51
CA ARG A 219 -6.19 8.89 -15.00
C ARG A 219 -6.39 8.62 -13.52
N SER A 220 -6.35 7.36 -13.13
CA SER A 220 -6.35 6.95 -11.73
C SER A 220 -4.99 6.38 -11.32
N LEU A 221 -4.77 6.26 -10.01
CA LEU A 221 -3.57 5.68 -9.42
C LEU A 221 -3.88 4.28 -8.86
N PRO A 222 -3.76 3.20 -9.66
CA PRO A 222 -3.96 1.85 -9.15
C PRO A 222 -2.89 1.50 -8.11
N LEU A 223 -3.23 0.62 -7.17
CA LEU A 223 -2.37 0.23 -6.05
C LEU A 223 -0.97 -0.21 -6.47
N TRP A 224 -0.84 -1.10 -7.46
CA TRP A 224 0.48 -1.55 -7.92
C TRP A 224 1.36 -0.40 -8.42
N GLU A 225 0.75 0.61 -9.05
CA GLU A 225 1.46 1.77 -9.58
C GLU A 225 1.77 2.76 -8.45
N SER A 226 0.91 2.88 -7.43
CA SER A 226 1.18 3.71 -6.26
C SER A 226 2.39 3.23 -5.43
N TYR A 227 2.61 1.91 -5.34
CA TYR A 227 3.72 1.32 -4.58
C TYR A 227 5.06 1.46 -5.30
N GLU A 228 5.04 1.40 -6.63
CA GLU A 228 6.21 1.56 -7.49
C GLU A 228 5.89 2.50 -8.68
N PRO A 229 5.81 3.82 -8.46
CA PRO A 229 5.31 4.77 -9.45
C PRO A 229 6.27 5.02 -10.60
N ILE A 230 7.58 4.90 -10.34
CA ILE A 230 8.61 5.12 -11.36
C ILE A 230 9.09 3.76 -11.88
N ARG A 231 8.91 3.56 -13.19
CA ARG A 231 9.31 2.33 -13.87
C ARG A 231 10.82 2.12 -13.81
N ALA A 232 11.26 0.87 -13.85
CA ALA A 232 12.66 0.58 -14.08
C ALA A 232 13.04 0.96 -15.53
N SER A 233 14.14 1.70 -15.71
CA SER A 233 14.53 2.22 -17.03
C SER A 233 14.99 1.13 -18.00
N ASN A 234 15.39 -0.04 -17.48
CA ASN A 234 15.97 -1.16 -18.22
C ASN A 234 14.96 -2.22 -18.67
N LEU A 235 13.67 -2.05 -18.40
CA LEU A 235 12.61 -2.99 -18.76
C LEU A 235 11.68 -2.41 -19.85
N GLN A 236 11.10 -3.29 -20.66
CA GLN A 236 10.01 -2.95 -21.57
C GLN A 236 8.76 -2.60 -20.77
N VAL A 237 7.90 -1.71 -21.31
CA VAL A 237 6.75 -1.13 -20.58
C VAL A 237 5.80 -2.21 -20.05
N ASP A 238 5.39 -3.16 -20.91
CA ASP A 238 4.41 -4.19 -20.52
C ASP A 238 4.99 -5.17 -19.48
N GLU A 239 6.26 -5.51 -19.62
CA GLU A 239 6.95 -6.41 -18.69
C GLU A 239 7.14 -5.76 -17.31
N ASP A 240 7.53 -4.49 -17.28
CA ASP A 240 7.65 -3.72 -16.05
C ASP A 240 6.29 -3.55 -15.34
N MET A 241 5.22 -3.28 -16.11
CA MET A 241 3.86 -3.23 -15.56
C MET A 241 3.44 -4.57 -14.96
N ARG A 242 3.68 -5.68 -15.67
CA ARG A 242 3.36 -7.04 -15.20
C ARG A 242 4.08 -7.34 -13.88
N ILE A 243 5.38 -7.09 -13.81
CA ILE A 243 6.19 -7.33 -12.60
C ILE A 243 5.70 -6.51 -11.41
N ARG A 244 5.37 -5.23 -11.61
CA ARG A 244 4.86 -4.36 -10.54
C ARG A 244 3.48 -4.81 -10.05
N ARG A 245 2.59 -5.22 -10.97
CA ARG A 245 1.28 -5.82 -10.62
C ARG A 245 1.41 -7.08 -9.79
N GLU A 246 2.25 -8.02 -10.22
CA GLU A 246 2.49 -9.29 -9.51
C GLU A 246 3.12 -9.03 -8.13
N THR A 247 4.04 -8.07 -8.03
CA THR A 247 4.67 -7.68 -6.76
C THR A 247 3.65 -7.06 -5.81
N GLY A 248 2.79 -6.17 -6.30
CA GLY A 248 1.69 -5.61 -5.51
C GLY A 248 0.71 -6.68 -5.03
N ALA A 249 0.32 -7.61 -5.91
CA ALA A 249 -0.57 -8.72 -5.57
C ALA A 249 0.03 -9.64 -4.48
N ARG A 250 1.30 -10.01 -4.61
CA ARG A 250 2.00 -10.83 -3.61
C ARG A 250 2.10 -10.12 -2.26
N ALA A 251 2.46 -8.84 -2.24
CA ALA A 251 2.53 -8.07 -1.00
C ALA A 251 1.19 -8.03 -0.26
N TRP A 252 0.08 -7.91 -1.00
CA TRP A 252 -1.25 -7.98 -0.40
C TRP A 252 -1.64 -9.38 0.04
N HIS A 253 -1.27 -10.42 -0.70
CA HIS A 253 -1.51 -11.80 -0.29
C HIS A 253 -0.84 -12.10 1.05
N GLU A 254 0.45 -11.78 1.19
CA GLU A 254 1.19 -11.95 2.44
C GLU A 254 0.59 -11.14 3.60
N LEU A 255 0.12 -9.91 3.31
CA LEU A 255 -0.55 -9.10 4.33
C LEU A 255 -1.85 -9.76 4.82
N HIS A 256 -2.63 -10.39 3.93
CA HIS A 256 -3.85 -11.10 4.31
C HIS A 256 -3.57 -12.39 5.11
N GLU A 257 -2.47 -13.10 4.85
CA GLU A 257 -2.09 -14.25 5.68
C GLU A 257 -1.75 -13.83 7.11
N MET A 258 -1.10 -12.67 7.27
CA MET A 258 -0.85 -12.10 8.59
C MET A 258 -2.11 -11.49 9.21
N LEU A 259 -2.98 -10.90 8.39
CA LEU A 259 -4.17 -10.18 8.83
C LEU A 259 -5.45 -10.69 8.15
N PRO A 260 -5.96 -11.88 8.51
CA PRO A 260 -7.10 -12.50 7.84
C PRO A 260 -8.36 -11.64 7.79
N MET A 261 -8.66 -10.89 8.87
CA MET A 261 -9.84 -10.03 8.97
C MET A 261 -9.70 -8.69 8.24
N LEU A 262 -8.52 -8.38 7.68
CA LEU A 262 -8.29 -7.13 6.95
C LEU A 262 -9.20 -7.02 5.73
N ARG A 263 -9.49 -8.13 5.04
CA ARG A 263 -10.35 -8.16 3.85
C ARG A 263 -11.78 -7.67 4.14
N ALA A 264 -12.32 -8.03 5.31
CA ALA A 264 -13.64 -7.59 5.77
C ALA A 264 -13.68 -6.10 6.13
N MET A 265 -12.54 -5.54 6.57
CA MET A 265 -12.43 -4.11 6.89
C MET A 265 -12.12 -3.26 5.67
N ARG A 266 -11.17 -3.70 4.84
CA ARG A 266 -10.57 -2.97 3.73
C ARG A 266 -10.29 -3.94 2.57
N PRO A 267 -11.29 -4.24 1.73
CA PRO A 267 -11.05 -5.02 0.52
C PRO A 267 -10.18 -4.18 -0.43
N VAL A 268 -8.97 -4.66 -0.71
CA VAL A 268 -8.07 -4.03 -1.68
C VAL A 268 -7.64 -5.06 -2.70
N GLU A 269 -7.84 -4.73 -3.97
CA GLU A 269 -7.32 -5.49 -5.10
C GLU A 269 -6.18 -4.70 -5.74
N PRO A 270 -5.19 -5.37 -6.36
CA PRO A 270 -4.04 -4.69 -7.01
C PRO A 270 -4.43 -3.61 -8.02
N ASP A 271 -5.58 -3.77 -8.67
CA ASP A 271 -6.09 -2.85 -9.69
C ASP A 271 -7.03 -1.77 -9.14
N HIS A 272 -7.45 -1.86 -7.86
CA HIS A 272 -8.24 -0.80 -7.25
C HIS A 272 -7.42 0.49 -7.17
N VAL A 273 -8.12 1.62 -7.39
CA VAL A 273 -7.53 2.93 -7.19
C VAL A 273 -7.13 3.09 -5.72
N HIS A 274 -5.85 3.35 -5.53
CA HIS A 274 -5.24 3.61 -4.24
C HIS A 274 -5.24 5.10 -3.93
N GLU A 275 -4.94 5.43 -2.68
CA GLU A 275 -4.78 6.81 -2.25
C GLU A 275 -3.45 7.39 -2.73
N ASP A 276 -3.51 8.62 -3.21
CA ASP A 276 -2.37 9.41 -3.68
C ASP A 276 -1.49 9.92 -2.53
N VAL A 277 -1.89 9.71 -1.28
CA VAL A 277 -1.03 9.85 -0.09
C VAL A 277 0.28 9.05 -0.24
N GLU A 278 0.30 7.95 -0.99
CA GLU A 278 1.53 7.19 -1.28
C GLU A 278 2.61 8.04 -1.95
N LEU A 279 2.22 9.04 -2.76
CA LEU A 279 3.14 9.89 -3.48
C LEU A 279 3.82 10.94 -2.59
N PHE A 280 3.34 11.14 -1.36
CA PHE A 280 4.00 11.94 -0.33
C PHE A 280 5.13 11.18 0.39
N GLY A 281 5.08 9.84 0.38
CA GLY A 281 6.04 8.98 1.06
C GLY A 281 7.50 9.20 0.62
N PRO A 282 7.82 9.26 -0.68
CA PRO A 282 9.18 9.53 -1.17
C PRO A 282 9.75 10.90 -0.79
N ASP A 283 8.90 11.84 -0.36
CA ASP A 283 9.36 13.12 0.19
C ASP A 283 9.48 13.13 1.71
N PHE A 284 9.06 12.04 2.35
CA PHE A 284 8.90 11.93 3.80
C PHE A 284 8.04 13.08 4.36
N GLY A 285 7.01 13.48 3.62
CA GLY A 285 5.97 14.38 4.10
C GLY A 285 5.16 13.71 5.21
N LEU A 286 4.98 14.40 6.34
CA LEU A 286 4.53 13.80 7.61
C LEU A 286 3.09 13.27 7.58
N LEU A 287 2.26 13.78 6.67
CA LEU A 287 0.86 13.34 6.47
C LEU A 287 0.71 11.85 6.16
N ARG A 288 1.68 11.27 5.44
CA ARG A 288 1.67 9.84 5.10
C ARG A 288 1.92 8.97 6.34
N TRP A 289 2.76 9.44 7.26
CA TRP A 289 3.27 8.64 8.37
C TRP A 289 2.30 8.53 9.54
N GLU A 290 1.54 9.59 9.83
CA GLU A 290 0.44 9.57 10.83
C GLU A 290 -0.64 8.51 10.54
N THR A 291 -0.76 8.10 9.27
CA THR A 291 -1.77 7.12 8.81
C THR A 291 -1.21 5.71 8.62
N LEU A 292 0.09 5.51 8.83
CA LEU A 292 0.80 4.26 8.54
C LEU A 292 1.17 3.45 9.74
N ALA A 293 1.70 4.13 10.75
CA ALA A 293 2.20 3.50 11.94
C ALA A 293 1.71 4.31 13.12
N ILE A 294 1.37 3.59 14.17
CA ILE A 294 1.12 4.17 15.47
C ILE A 294 2.50 4.44 16.03
N VAL A 295 2.84 5.71 16.28
CA VAL A 295 4.11 6.07 16.91
C VAL A 295 3.82 6.99 18.09
N ARG A 296 4.39 6.65 19.25
CA ARG A 296 4.23 7.29 20.55
C ARG A 296 5.61 7.80 21.04
N PRO A 297 5.67 8.99 21.66
CA PRO A 297 4.61 9.98 21.65
C PRO A 297 4.32 10.37 20.21
N TRP A 298 3.04 10.55 19.90
CA TRP A 298 2.61 11.00 18.57
C TRP A 298 3.41 12.23 18.20
N PRO A 299 4.03 12.29 17.00
CA PRO A 299 4.77 13.47 16.60
C PRO A 299 3.88 14.68 16.83
N ASP A 300 4.44 15.68 17.52
CA ASP A 300 3.71 16.88 17.93
C ASP A 300 2.89 17.37 16.74
N VAL A 301 1.61 17.65 17.00
CA VAL A 301 0.64 18.23 16.07
C VAL A 301 1.23 19.44 15.34
N SER A 302 2.26 20.11 15.91
CA SER A 302 3.07 21.13 15.22
C SER A 302 3.60 20.71 13.84
N MET A 303 3.86 19.43 13.59
CA MET A 303 4.42 18.91 12.35
C MET A 303 3.40 18.78 11.22
N SER A 304 2.13 18.49 11.51
CA SER A 304 1.03 18.59 10.54
C SER A 304 0.65 20.05 10.23
N HIS A 305 1.08 20.99 11.08
CA HIS A 305 0.95 22.44 10.87
C HIS A 305 2.17 23.06 10.16
N ALA A 306 3.20 22.28 9.86
CA ALA A 306 4.28 22.73 8.99
C ALA A 306 3.72 23.06 7.59
N ASP A 307 4.40 23.95 6.86
CA ASP A 307 3.99 24.30 5.49
C ASP A 307 3.94 23.03 4.61
N GLN A 308 2.73 22.65 4.19
CA GLN A 308 2.50 21.46 3.38
C GLN A 308 2.70 21.71 1.89
N LEU A 309 2.83 22.97 1.46
CA LEU A 309 2.94 23.33 0.05
C LEU A 309 4.10 22.60 -0.68
N PRO A 310 5.31 22.49 -0.12
CA PRO A 310 6.40 21.75 -0.77
C PRO A 310 6.05 20.27 -1.03
N HIS A 311 5.32 19.64 -0.11
CA HIS A 311 4.95 18.23 -0.23
C HIS A 311 3.87 18.01 -1.30
N TYR A 312 2.91 18.93 -1.43
CA TYR A 312 1.94 18.90 -2.52
C TYR A 312 2.57 19.20 -3.89
N ILE A 313 3.58 20.08 -3.94
CA ILE A 313 4.37 20.33 -5.14
C ILE A 313 5.11 19.05 -5.56
N PHE A 314 5.78 18.37 -4.62
CA PHE A 314 6.44 17.10 -4.89
C PHE A 314 5.45 16.04 -5.38
N MET A 315 4.29 15.90 -4.73
CA MET A 315 3.22 15.00 -5.14
C MET A 315 2.73 15.30 -6.57
N ARG A 316 2.53 16.58 -6.90
CA ARG A 316 2.18 17.03 -8.26
C ARG A 316 3.25 16.62 -9.27
N ASP A 317 4.52 16.79 -8.95
CA ASP A 317 5.61 16.46 -9.88
C ASP A 317 5.75 14.93 -10.06
N MET A 318 5.45 14.13 -9.04
CA MET A 318 5.29 12.67 -9.15
C MET A 318 4.12 12.30 -10.09
N LEU A 319 2.97 12.99 -9.98
CA LEU A 319 1.84 12.80 -10.89
C LEU A 319 2.20 13.17 -12.33
N LYS A 320 2.97 14.24 -12.55
CA LYS A 320 3.50 14.59 -13.88
C LYS A 320 4.39 13.48 -14.45
N ALA A 321 5.26 12.89 -13.64
CA ALA A 321 6.07 11.74 -14.07
C ALA A 321 5.20 10.52 -14.43
N LEU A 322 4.19 10.20 -13.64
CA LEU A 322 3.24 9.12 -13.94
C LEU A 322 2.46 9.37 -15.23
N GLN A 323 1.99 10.60 -15.43
CA GLN A 323 1.28 11.06 -16.62
C GLN A 323 2.15 10.97 -17.87
N TRP A 324 3.41 11.41 -17.77
CA TRP A 324 4.38 11.32 -18.85
C TRP A 324 4.68 9.87 -19.27
N GLN A 325 4.75 8.95 -18.29
CA GLN A 325 4.89 7.52 -18.58
C GLN A 325 3.62 6.94 -19.23
N ARG A 326 2.44 7.40 -18.79
CA ARG A 326 1.13 6.92 -19.26
C ARG A 326 0.03 7.93 -18.95
N GLY A 327 -0.55 8.51 -20.01
CA GLY A 327 -1.74 9.35 -19.92
C GLY A 327 -2.99 8.58 -19.46
N PRO A 328 -4.17 9.23 -19.44
CA PRO A 328 -4.46 10.61 -19.85
C PRO A 328 -4.00 11.68 -18.84
N ARG A 329 -4.30 12.96 -19.10
CA ARG A 329 -3.84 14.11 -18.30
C ARG A 329 -4.77 14.58 -17.19
N ARG A 330 -6.06 14.23 -17.27
CA ARG A 330 -7.03 14.58 -16.22
C ARG A 330 -7.04 13.48 -15.16
N TRP A 331 -6.64 13.81 -13.95
CA TRP A 331 -6.56 12.85 -12.86
C TRP A 331 -7.87 12.72 -12.09
N VAL A 332 -8.13 11.53 -11.56
CA VAL A 332 -9.06 11.29 -10.46
C VAL A 332 -8.26 10.77 -9.27
N LEU A 333 -8.21 11.60 -8.21
CA LEU A 333 -7.39 11.41 -7.02
C LEU A 333 -8.28 11.28 -5.79
N LYS A 334 -7.73 10.70 -4.72
CA LYS A 334 -8.47 10.52 -3.48
C LYS A 334 -7.54 10.27 -2.33
N ALA A 335 -7.60 11.09 -1.29
CA ALA A 335 -7.09 10.75 0.02
C ALA A 335 -7.77 11.56 1.14
N PRO A 336 -7.95 10.98 2.34
CA PRO A 336 -8.53 11.70 3.48
C PRO A 336 -7.75 12.95 3.87
N HIS A 337 -6.41 12.90 3.84
CA HIS A 337 -5.53 13.99 4.29
C HIS A 337 -5.76 15.32 3.56
N HIS A 338 -6.30 15.31 2.34
CA HIS A 338 -6.66 16.54 1.64
C HIS A 338 -7.68 17.40 2.39
N ALA A 339 -8.51 16.80 3.25
CA ALA A 339 -9.52 17.50 4.02
C ALA A 339 -8.90 18.60 4.91
N GLU A 340 -7.73 18.33 5.48
CA GLU A 340 -7.02 19.28 6.36
C GLU A 340 -6.25 20.35 5.60
N HIS A 341 -6.09 20.20 4.28
CA HIS A 341 -5.18 21.00 3.46
C HIS A 341 -5.82 21.43 2.14
N LEU A 342 -7.14 21.66 2.13
CA LEU A 342 -7.85 22.15 0.95
C LEU A 342 -7.31 23.49 0.44
N ASP A 343 -6.79 24.36 1.32
CA ASP A 343 -6.14 25.60 0.91
C ASP A 343 -4.86 25.35 0.10
N VAL A 344 -4.06 24.37 0.50
CA VAL A 344 -2.82 23.98 -0.20
C VAL A 344 -3.15 23.22 -1.47
N LEU A 345 -4.11 22.30 -1.43
CA LEU A 345 -4.62 21.59 -2.61
C LEU A 345 -5.04 22.58 -3.69
N MET A 346 -5.85 23.58 -3.35
CA MET A 346 -6.34 24.58 -4.32
C MET A 346 -5.23 25.55 -4.78
N LYS A 347 -4.15 25.76 -4.01
CA LYS A 347 -2.96 26.48 -4.50
C LYS A 347 -2.22 25.69 -5.58
N VAL A 348 -2.15 24.36 -5.44
CA VAL A 348 -1.41 23.49 -6.36
C VAL A 348 -2.25 23.08 -7.58
N PHE A 349 -3.56 22.92 -7.40
CA PHE A 349 -4.53 22.58 -8.44
C PHE A 349 -5.71 23.56 -8.41
N PRO A 350 -5.52 24.82 -8.87
CA PRO A 350 -6.55 25.85 -8.80
C PRO A 350 -7.79 25.55 -9.66
N ASP A 351 -7.65 24.68 -10.65
CA ASP A 351 -8.70 24.22 -11.54
C ASP A 351 -9.34 22.89 -11.09
N ALA A 352 -8.96 22.35 -9.93
CA ALA A 352 -9.51 21.09 -9.42
C ALA A 352 -11.02 21.16 -9.16
N THR A 353 -11.71 20.04 -9.42
CA THR A 353 -13.03 19.76 -8.85
C THR A 353 -12.84 18.96 -7.57
N VAL A 354 -13.32 19.48 -6.45
CA VAL A 354 -13.18 18.86 -5.13
C VAL A 354 -14.51 18.22 -4.74
N VAL A 355 -14.50 16.92 -4.50
CA VAL A 355 -15.68 16.18 -4.04
C VAL A 355 -15.51 15.87 -2.56
N VAL A 356 -16.29 16.51 -1.69
CA VAL A 356 -16.22 16.32 -0.24
C VAL A 356 -17.30 15.33 0.21
N THR A 357 -16.91 14.11 0.57
CA THR A 357 -17.82 13.13 1.16
C THR A 357 -17.92 13.32 2.67
N TYR A 358 -19.12 13.14 3.21
CA TYR A 358 -19.37 13.20 4.66
C TYR A 358 -20.17 11.99 5.13
N ARG A 359 -19.96 11.59 6.38
CA ARG A 359 -20.57 10.41 7.02
C ARG A 359 -20.61 10.60 8.53
N ASP A 360 -21.52 9.90 9.19
CA ASP A 360 -21.61 9.82 10.65
C ASP A 360 -20.24 9.58 11.33
N PRO A 361 -19.76 10.54 12.14
CA PRO A 361 -18.49 10.44 12.88
C PRO A 361 -18.37 9.19 13.75
N LEU A 362 -19.48 8.72 14.36
CA LEU A 362 -19.47 7.50 15.17
C LEU A 362 -19.06 6.28 14.34
N ALA A 363 -19.63 6.13 13.15
CA ALA A 363 -19.27 5.05 12.23
C ALA A 363 -17.82 5.15 11.74
N ILE A 364 -17.31 6.38 11.56
CA ILE A 364 -15.92 6.63 11.14
C ILE A 364 -14.96 6.21 12.26
N VAL A 365 -15.12 6.76 13.47
CA VAL A 365 -14.24 6.47 14.62
C VAL A 365 -14.25 4.99 14.94
N SER A 366 -15.43 4.36 15.02
CA SER A 366 -15.58 2.92 15.28
C SER A 366 -14.74 2.09 14.31
N SER A 367 -14.85 2.37 13.02
CA SER A 367 -14.16 1.58 12.01
C SER A 367 -12.65 1.85 11.98
N VAL A 368 -12.23 3.10 12.16
CA VAL A 368 -10.81 3.47 12.03
C VAL A 368 -10.04 3.03 13.27
N ALA A 369 -10.57 3.22 14.47
CA ALA A 369 -9.95 2.76 15.70
C ALA A 369 -9.79 1.22 15.71
N THR A 370 -10.83 0.47 15.33
CA THR A 370 -10.72 -1.00 15.20
C THR A 370 -9.73 -1.41 14.12
N LEU A 371 -9.71 -0.75 12.95
CA LEU A 371 -8.74 -1.06 11.90
C LEU A 371 -7.31 -0.80 12.38
N ALA A 372 -7.07 0.33 13.03
CA ALA A 372 -5.75 0.67 13.56
C ALA A 372 -5.30 -0.32 14.64
N ALA A 373 -6.17 -0.66 15.59
CA ALA A 373 -5.90 -1.66 16.62
C ALA A 373 -5.56 -3.02 15.99
N TYR A 374 -6.33 -3.40 14.97
CA TYR A 374 -6.09 -4.64 14.25
C TYR A 374 -4.78 -4.64 13.45
N LEU A 375 -4.38 -3.52 12.84
CA LEU A 375 -3.09 -3.39 12.15
C LEU A 375 -1.91 -3.38 13.13
N SER A 376 -2.09 -2.80 14.32
CA SER A 376 -1.08 -2.67 15.39
C SER A 376 -0.43 -3.99 15.78
N ARG A 377 -1.13 -5.13 15.61
CA ARG A 377 -0.61 -6.46 15.95
C ARG A 377 0.62 -6.88 15.14
N LEU A 378 0.91 -6.20 14.03
CA LEU A 378 2.16 -6.41 13.27
C LEU A 378 3.34 -5.65 13.87
N GLU A 379 3.07 -4.63 14.67
CA GLU A 379 4.08 -3.75 15.23
C GLU A 379 4.30 -3.99 16.72
N TYR A 380 3.26 -4.40 17.45
CA TYR A 380 3.25 -4.49 18.91
C TYR A 380 2.73 -5.83 19.42
N ARG A 381 3.26 -6.29 20.56
CA ARG A 381 2.77 -7.49 21.27
C ARG A 381 1.47 -7.24 22.05
N ALA A 382 1.23 -5.99 22.43
CA ALA A 382 0.02 -5.55 23.10
C ALA A 382 -0.34 -4.14 22.61
N VAL A 383 -1.64 -3.83 22.62
CA VAL A 383 -2.17 -2.56 22.16
C VAL A 383 -2.96 -1.92 23.29
N ASP A 384 -2.55 -0.73 23.71
CA ASP A 384 -3.36 0.12 24.57
C ASP A 384 -4.52 0.69 23.75
N LEU A 385 -5.70 0.08 23.91
CA LEU A 385 -6.88 0.46 23.15
C LEU A 385 -7.46 1.80 23.61
N GLU A 386 -7.30 2.17 24.88
CA GLU A 386 -7.83 3.45 25.39
C GLU A 386 -7.06 4.62 24.77
N VAL A 387 -5.72 4.57 24.85
CA VAL A 387 -4.84 5.58 24.23
C VAL A 387 -5.04 5.64 22.71
N LEU A 388 -5.19 4.48 22.07
CA LEU A 388 -5.42 4.42 20.62
C LEU A 388 -6.78 5.00 20.23
N GLY A 389 -7.82 4.72 21.03
CA GLY A 389 -9.16 5.26 20.84
C GLY A 389 -9.17 6.78 20.95
N GLU A 390 -8.58 7.33 22.01
CA GLU A 390 -8.43 8.78 22.21
C GLU A 390 -7.71 9.44 21.04
N TYR A 391 -6.58 8.87 20.61
CA TYR A 391 -5.84 9.38 19.46
C TYR A 391 -6.71 9.46 18.20
N TRP A 392 -7.43 8.39 17.86
CA TRP A 392 -8.26 8.38 16.66
C TRP A 392 -9.47 9.28 16.77
N MET A 393 -10.05 9.46 17.95
CA MET A 393 -11.09 10.48 18.16
C MET A 393 -10.55 11.88 17.85
N ASP A 394 -9.40 12.25 18.40
CA ASP A 394 -8.76 13.54 18.16
C ASP A 394 -8.36 13.73 16.69
N ARG A 395 -7.79 12.69 16.07
CA ARG A 395 -7.36 12.73 14.67
C ARG A 395 -8.53 12.88 13.71
N ILE A 396 -9.65 12.20 13.96
CA ILE A 396 -10.87 12.35 13.18
C ILE A 396 -11.50 13.71 13.42
N ASP A 397 -11.49 14.25 14.64
CA ASP A 397 -11.98 15.61 14.89
C ASP A 397 -11.20 16.66 14.10
N ARG A 398 -9.86 16.57 14.07
CA ARG A 398 -9.03 17.43 13.22
C ARG A 398 -9.38 17.30 11.74
N LEU A 399 -9.53 16.06 11.25
CA LEU A 399 -9.89 15.76 9.86
C LEU A 399 -11.24 16.38 9.46
N LEU A 400 -12.27 16.20 10.28
CA LEU A 400 -13.62 16.69 10.00
C LEU A 400 -13.69 18.21 10.06
N ARG A 401 -13.08 18.83 11.08
CA ARG A 401 -12.94 20.29 11.17
C ARG A 401 -12.16 20.85 9.99
N GLY A 402 -11.07 20.20 9.61
CA GLY A 402 -10.26 20.54 8.45
C GLY A 402 -11.12 20.59 7.19
N GLY A 403 -11.84 19.51 6.89
CA GLY A 403 -12.70 19.43 5.70
C GLY A 403 -13.80 20.50 5.68
N MET A 404 -14.53 20.65 6.78
CA MET A 404 -15.59 21.65 6.91
C MET A 404 -15.07 23.08 6.73
N ASN A 405 -13.97 23.41 7.41
CA ASN A 405 -13.38 24.73 7.35
C ASN A 405 -12.71 25.00 6.01
N GLY A 406 -12.08 23.97 5.44
CA GLY A 406 -11.31 24.04 4.21
C GLY A 406 -12.18 24.20 2.96
N ALA A 407 -13.43 23.76 3.00
CA ALA A 407 -14.38 23.91 1.90
C ALA A 407 -14.52 25.36 1.42
N ARG A 408 -14.32 26.36 2.30
CA ARG A 408 -14.34 27.80 1.94
C ARG A 408 -13.25 28.22 0.94
N PHE A 409 -12.17 27.44 0.81
CA PHE A 409 -11.10 27.71 -0.14
C PHE A 409 -11.41 27.17 -1.55
N VAL A 410 -12.45 26.36 -1.68
CA VAL A 410 -12.90 25.80 -2.96
C VAL A 410 -14.03 26.68 -3.51
N PRO A 411 -13.92 27.21 -4.74
CA PRO A 411 -15.01 27.91 -5.39
C PRO A 411 -16.26 27.03 -5.50
N GLU A 412 -17.44 27.62 -5.31
CA GLU A 412 -18.73 26.88 -5.25
C GLU A 412 -18.95 25.98 -6.48
N ARG A 413 -18.61 26.45 -7.69
CA ARG A 413 -18.74 25.67 -8.93
C ARG A 413 -17.82 24.43 -9.00
N GLN A 414 -16.77 24.40 -8.20
CA GLN A 414 -15.76 23.32 -8.14
C GLN A 414 -15.97 22.40 -6.93
N LEU A 415 -16.92 22.71 -6.04
CA LEU A 415 -17.17 21.95 -4.83
C LEU A 415 -18.42 21.08 -4.98
N VAL A 416 -18.28 19.78 -4.75
CA VAL A 416 -19.41 18.84 -4.70
C VAL A 416 -19.43 18.16 -3.34
N GLU A 417 -20.39 18.53 -2.49
CA GLU A 417 -20.60 17.85 -1.20
C GLU A 417 -21.49 16.62 -1.38
N VAL A 418 -21.09 15.48 -0.81
CA VAL A 418 -21.72 14.17 -1.02
C VAL A 418 -22.00 13.49 0.31
N ASP A 419 -23.29 13.31 0.63
CA ASP A 419 -23.70 12.46 1.74
C ASP A 419 -23.42 10.98 1.41
N PHE A 420 -22.81 10.26 2.35
CA PHE A 420 -22.50 8.84 2.16
C PHE A 420 -23.74 8.00 1.89
N GLN A 421 -24.84 8.19 2.61
CA GLN A 421 -26.05 7.37 2.45
C GLN A 421 -26.72 7.67 1.12
N ASP A 422 -26.84 8.96 0.76
CA ASP A 422 -27.33 9.40 -0.55
C ASP A 422 -26.51 8.78 -1.68
N PHE A 423 -25.18 8.86 -1.61
CA PHE A 423 -24.30 8.24 -2.60
C PHE A 423 -24.51 6.73 -2.71
N MET A 424 -24.73 6.03 -1.59
CA MET A 424 -24.93 4.60 -1.63
C MET A 424 -26.24 4.20 -2.34
N ILE A 425 -27.24 5.07 -2.37
CA ILE A 425 -28.51 4.83 -3.06
C ILE A 425 -28.44 5.37 -4.51
N HIS A 426 -28.00 6.61 -4.69
CA HIS A 426 -28.07 7.39 -5.92
C HIS A 426 -26.71 7.57 -6.61
N LYS A 427 -25.96 6.46 -6.77
CA LYS A 427 -24.56 6.46 -7.26
C LYS A 427 -24.35 7.25 -8.55
N LEU A 428 -25.18 6.99 -9.57
CA LEU A 428 -25.03 7.64 -10.88
C LEU A 428 -25.45 9.11 -10.85
N ASP A 429 -26.36 9.51 -9.96
CA ASP A 429 -26.75 10.91 -9.81
C ASP A 429 -25.62 11.72 -9.15
N VAL A 430 -24.91 11.14 -8.17
CA VAL A 430 -23.68 11.74 -7.64
C VAL A 430 -22.62 11.87 -8.72
N VAL A 431 -22.40 10.82 -9.54
CA VAL A 431 -21.46 10.91 -10.66
C VAL A 431 -21.84 12.03 -11.63
N ARG A 432 -23.12 12.20 -11.97
CA ARG A 432 -23.58 13.30 -12.84
C ARG A 432 -23.25 14.67 -12.24
N LYS A 433 -23.49 14.88 -10.94
CA LYS A 433 -23.14 16.14 -10.24
C LYS A 433 -21.64 16.42 -10.31
N VAL A 434 -20.81 15.38 -10.10
CA VAL A 434 -19.35 15.50 -10.21
C VAL A 434 -18.93 15.85 -11.65
N TYR A 435 -19.54 15.21 -12.64
CA TYR A 435 -19.25 15.46 -14.05
C TYR A 435 -19.66 16.88 -14.48
N GLU A 436 -20.82 17.36 -14.02
CA GLU A 436 -21.27 18.73 -14.25
C GLU A 436 -20.30 19.76 -13.66
N SER A 437 -19.86 19.57 -12.41
CA SER A 437 -18.86 20.45 -11.77
C SER A 437 -17.48 20.39 -12.44
N ALA A 438 -17.10 19.22 -12.96
CA ALA A 438 -15.83 19.00 -13.65
C ALA A 438 -15.85 19.36 -15.15
N ASP A 439 -16.94 19.93 -15.65
CA ASP A 439 -17.14 20.24 -17.08
C ASP A 439 -16.87 19.00 -17.97
N LEU A 440 -17.47 17.88 -17.60
CA LEU A 440 -17.39 16.60 -18.31
C LEU A 440 -18.76 16.14 -18.76
N GLU A 441 -18.85 15.82 -20.05
CA GLU A 441 -20.02 15.13 -20.58
C GLU A 441 -19.99 13.63 -20.24
N ILE A 442 -21.15 13.09 -19.87
CA ILE A 442 -21.32 11.65 -19.65
C ILE A 442 -22.04 11.01 -20.83
N HIS A 443 -21.28 10.30 -21.69
CA HIS A 443 -21.86 9.59 -22.83
C HIS A 443 -22.25 8.16 -22.45
N LEU A 444 -22.98 7.49 -23.35
CA LEU A 444 -23.39 6.08 -23.21
C LEU A 444 -22.21 5.15 -22.86
N THR A 445 -21.06 5.32 -23.52
CA THR A 445 -19.89 4.46 -23.28
C THR A 445 -19.34 4.58 -21.84
N GLN A 446 -19.40 5.76 -21.23
CA GLN A 446 -19.01 5.97 -19.83
C GLN A 446 -20.02 5.30 -18.89
N LEU A 447 -21.32 5.49 -19.15
CA LEU A 447 -22.39 4.86 -18.37
C LEU A 447 -22.30 3.33 -18.40
N GLU A 448 -22.01 2.74 -19.56
CA GLU A 448 -21.85 1.29 -19.71
C GLU A 448 -20.69 0.76 -18.86
N ARG A 449 -19.53 1.44 -18.89
CA ARG A 449 -18.36 1.06 -18.07
C ARG A 449 -18.64 1.18 -16.57
N MET A 450 -19.28 2.27 -16.16
CA MET A 450 -19.69 2.49 -14.77
C MET A 450 -20.69 1.42 -14.31
N ASN A 451 -21.69 1.09 -15.12
CA ASN A 451 -22.65 0.03 -14.81
C ASN A 451 -22.00 -1.36 -14.75
N SER A 452 -21.01 -1.63 -15.61
CA SER A 452 -20.21 -2.85 -15.55
C SER A 452 -19.42 -2.93 -14.23
N TYR A 453 -18.77 -1.85 -13.82
CA TYR A 453 -18.11 -1.76 -12.51
C TYR A 453 -19.09 -2.02 -11.36
N LEU A 454 -20.25 -1.36 -11.36
CA LEU A 454 -21.27 -1.54 -10.31
C LEU A 454 -21.78 -2.99 -10.23
N SER A 455 -21.96 -3.65 -11.37
CA SER A 455 -22.42 -5.04 -11.45
C SER A 455 -21.36 -6.04 -10.98
N GLY A 456 -20.07 -5.75 -11.22
CA GLY A 456 -18.95 -6.60 -10.81
C GLY A 456 -18.61 -6.56 -9.31
N HIS A 457 -19.00 -5.49 -8.61
CA HIS A 457 -18.56 -5.21 -7.23
C HIS A 457 -19.72 -5.11 -6.21
N PRO A 458 -20.52 -6.19 -6.00
CA PRO A 458 -21.59 -6.18 -5.01
C PRO A 458 -21.02 -6.17 -3.57
N ARG A 459 -21.60 -5.33 -2.71
CA ARG A 459 -21.11 -4.94 -1.37
C ARG A 459 -21.11 -6.03 -0.28
N LYS A 460 -21.24 -7.33 -0.62
CA LYS A 460 -21.47 -8.43 0.35
C LYS A 460 -20.49 -9.61 0.26
N LYS A 461 -19.41 -9.52 -0.52
CA LYS A 461 -18.53 -10.67 -0.75
C LYS A 461 -17.57 -10.99 0.42
N ASP A 462 -17.20 -10.01 1.25
CA ASP A 462 -16.05 -10.14 2.16
C ASP A 462 -16.36 -10.14 3.68
N GLY A 463 -17.63 -10.30 4.07
CA GLY A 463 -18.06 -10.31 5.49
C GLY A 463 -18.17 -8.91 6.12
N GLN A 464 -18.51 -8.86 7.42
CA GLN A 464 -18.66 -7.62 8.20
C GLN A 464 -18.03 -7.75 9.60
N ILE A 465 -17.38 -6.66 10.06
CA ILE A 465 -16.85 -6.55 11.41
C ILE A 465 -17.90 -5.94 12.33
N VAL A 466 -18.05 -6.53 13.52
CA VAL A 466 -18.86 -5.96 14.60
C VAL A 466 -17.99 -5.01 15.41
N TYR A 467 -18.36 -3.73 15.45
CA TYR A 467 -17.69 -2.68 16.22
C TYR A 467 -18.39 -2.43 17.55
N ASP A 468 -17.64 -2.14 18.61
CA ASP A 468 -18.18 -1.83 19.94
C ASP A 468 -17.23 -0.85 20.68
N LEU A 469 -17.45 0.44 20.44
CA LEU A 469 -16.61 1.52 20.99
C LEU A 469 -16.51 1.51 22.51
N ALA A 470 -17.63 1.28 23.19
CA ALA A 470 -17.70 1.35 24.65
C ALA A 470 -16.88 0.22 25.27
N ARG A 471 -16.98 -0.99 24.72
CA ARG A 471 -16.24 -2.14 25.25
C ARG A 471 -14.77 -2.15 24.82
N ASP A 472 -14.49 -1.86 23.55
CA ASP A 472 -13.15 -2.08 23.00
C ASP A 472 -12.23 -0.87 23.27
N PHE A 473 -12.77 0.35 23.34
CA PHE A 473 -11.98 1.58 23.44
C PHE A 473 -12.35 2.46 24.65
N ASN A 474 -13.27 2.01 25.51
CA ASN A 474 -13.81 2.81 26.62
C ASN A 474 -14.48 4.13 26.17
N ILE A 475 -15.03 4.18 24.95
CA ILE A 475 -15.67 5.37 24.38
C ILE A 475 -17.19 5.19 24.37
N ALA A 476 -17.91 5.99 25.16
CA ALA A 476 -19.36 5.99 25.12
C ALA A 476 -19.87 6.69 23.85
N PRO A 477 -20.81 6.09 23.08
CA PRO A 477 -21.35 6.73 21.87
C PRO A 477 -22.03 8.08 22.12
N VAL A 478 -22.53 8.33 23.33
CA VAL A 478 -23.15 9.61 23.70
C VAL A 478 -22.12 10.73 23.79
N ASP A 479 -20.98 10.48 24.42
CA ASP A 479 -19.88 11.44 24.53
C ASP A 479 -19.32 11.79 23.14
N LEU A 480 -19.22 10.77 22.27
CA LEU A 480 -18.77 10.98 20.90
C LEU A 480 -19.75 11.83 20.09
N ARG A 481 -21.07 11.66 20.30
CA ARG A 481 -22.09 12.50 19.65
C ARG A 481 -22.01 13.95 20.12
N GLU A 482 -21.86 14.16 21.43
CA GLU A 482 -21.73 15.50 21.99
C GLU A 482 -20.48 16.21 21.43
N ARG A 483 -19.34 15.50 21.39
CA ARG A 483 -18.09 15.99 20.82
C ARG A 483 -18.22 16.42 19.36
N PHE A 484 -18.97 15.68 18.56
CA PHE A 484 -19.19 15.97 17.14
C PHE A 484 -20.49 16.75 16.84
N SER A 485 -21.12 17.37 17.85
CA SER A 485 -22.34 18.20 17.69
C SER A 485 -22.22 19.20 16.54
N TYR A 486 -21.09 19.91 16.44
CA TYR A 486 -20.79 20.86 15.36
C TYR A 486 -20.90 20.25 13.95
N TYR A 487 -20.59 18.95 13.80
CA TYR A 487 -20.63 18.26 12.52
C TYR A 487 -22.07 17.93 12.11
N TYR A 488 -22.89 17.50 13.07
CA TYR A 488 -24.31 17.25 12.84
C TYR A 488 -25.08 18.55 12.58
N GLU A 489 -24.68 19.67 13.21
CA GLU A 489 -25.22 20.99 12.90
C GLU A 489 -24.92 21.41 11.46
N ARG A 490 -23.71 21.13 10.95
CA ARG A 490 -23.32 21.41 9.55
C ARG A 490 -24.00 20.48 8.54
N TYR A 491 -24.23 19.23 8.92
CA TYR A 491 -24.80 18.19 8.07
C TYR A 491 -26.01 17.51 8.74
N PRO A 492 -27.18 18.19 8.82
CA PRO A 492 -28.36 17.67 9.54
C PRO A 492 -28.95 16.37 8.99
N GLY A 493 -28.60 16.00 7.75
CA GLY A 493 -29.03 14.75 7.11
C GLY A 493 -28.22 13.52 7.52
N VAL A 494 -27.10 13.71 8.23
CA VAL A 494 -26.23 12.62 8.69
C VAL A 494 -26.93 11.88 9.84
N ASN A 495 -27.50 10.74 9.51
CA ASN A 495 -28.12 9.81 10.46
C ASN A 495 -27.28 8.54 10.60
N VAL A 496 -27.42 7.89 11.76
CA VAL A 496 -26.74 6.62 12.11
C VAL A 496 -27.17 5.47 11.21
#